data_AF-G1V2I6-F1
#
_entry.id   AF-G1V2I6-F1
#
_cell.length_a   1.000
_cell.length_b   1.000
_cell.length_c   1.000
_cell.angle_alpha   90.00
_cell.angle_beta   90.00
_cell.angle_gamma   90.00
#
_symmetry.space_group_name_H-M   'P 1'
#
loop_
_entity.id
_entity.type
_entity.pdbx_description
1 polymer ?
#
loop_
_entity_poly.entity_id
_entity_poly.type
_entity_poly.pdbx_seq_one_letter_code
_entity_poly.pdbx_strand_id
1 'polypeptide(L)' 'MPHELALVGIYFSPLLPIVLFGILGALATAFVLNRTGLSGWFANPPWVFMALIVIYVCLLLPFGMVL' A
#
# COMPACT_ATOMS: atom_id res chain seq x y z
N MET A 1 -13.45 -1.93 19.86
CA MET A 1 -12.45 -1.21 20.69
C MET A 1 -12.06 0.04 19.89
N PRO A 2 -11.71 1.19 20.48
CA PRO A 2 -11.53 2.42 19.69
C PRO A 2 -10.33 2.27 18.73
N HIS A 3 -10.54 2.65 17.47
CA HIS A 3 -9.70 2.36 16.30
C HIS A 3 -8.47 3.29 16.19
N GLU A 4 -7.90 3.71 17.30
CA GLU A 4 -6.94 4.82 17.29
C GLU A 4 -5.53 4.33 17.55
N LEU A 5 -4.66 4.47 16.54
CA LEU A 5 -3.23 4.23 16.72
C LEU A 5 -2.69 5.36 17.61
N ALA A 6 -2.42 5.08 18.89
CA ALA A 6 -1.82 6.02 19.80
C ALA A 6 -0.29 5.84 19.81
N LEU A 7 0.44 6.85 19.33
CA LEU A 7 1.90 6.91 19.43
C LEU A 7 2.27 8.15 20.25
N VAL A 8 2.83 7.95 21.44
CA VAL A 8 3.21 9.04 22.37
C VAL A 8 2.03 10.01 22.67
N GLY A 9 0.82 9.46 22.84
CA GLY A 9 -0.38 10.27 23.14
C GLY A 9 -0.96 11.06 21.96
N ILE A 10 -0.41 10.88 20.74
CA ILE A 10 -0.98 11.43 19.51
C ILE A 10 -1.81 10.34 18.83
N TYR A 11 -3.08 10.65 18.59
CA TYR A 11 -4.01 9.77 17.89
C TYR A 11 -3.81 9.85 16.38
N PHE A 12 -3.47 8.72 15.76
CA PHE A 12 -3.34 8.59 14.31
C PHE A 12 -4.51 7.78 13.74
N SER A 13 -4.94 8.18 12.54
CA SER A 13 -5.91 7.39 11.78
C SER A 13 -5.30 6.03 11.43
N PRO A 14 -6.04 4.92 11.64
CA PRO A 14 -5.58 3.59 11.28
C PRO A 14 -5.35 3.45 9.77
N LEU A 15 -5.90 4.34 8.95
CA LEU A 15 -5.64 4.40 7.51
C LEU A 15 -4.20 4.81 7.16
N LEU A 16 -3.54 5.57 8.03
CA LEU A 16 -2.21 6.12 7.75
C LEU A 16 -1.14 5.01 7.60
N PRO A 17 -1.01 4.04 8.53
CA PRO A 17 -0.11 2.91 8.32
C PRO A 17 -0.57 2.01 7.15
N ILE A 18 -1.88 1.81 6.95
CA ILE A 18 -2.41 0.98 5.85
C ILE A 18 -1.95 1.52 4.49
N VAL A 19 -2.13 2.82 4.26
CA VAL A 19 -1.73 3.47 3.01
C VAL A 19 -0.20 3.47 2.86
N LEU A 20 0.54 3.73 3.94
CA LEU A 20 2.00 3.70 3.92
C LEU A 20 2.55 2.33 3.52
N PHE A 21 2.10 1.27 4.20
CA PHE A 21 2.49 -0.10 3.86
C PHE A 21 1.99 -0.51 2.48
N GLY A 22 0.82 -0.01 2.06
CA GLY A 22 0.29 -0.25 0.72
C GLY A 22 1.17 0.35 -0.38
N ILE A 23 1.64 1.58 -0.19
CA ILE A 23 2.57 2.25 -1.10
C ILE A 23 3.93 1.52 -1.11
N LEU A 24 4.46 1.13 0.06
CA LEU A 24 5.73 0.39 0.13
C LEU A 24 5.65 -0.96 -0.59
N GLY A 25 4.54 -1.70 -0.42
CA GLY A 25 4.27 -2.94 -1.14
C GLY A 25 4.18 -2.72 -2.66
N ALA A 26 3.47 -1.68 -3.09
CA ALA A 26 3.40 -1.31 -4.49
C ALA A 26 4.77 -0.93 -5.07
N LEU A 27 5.61 -0.23 -4.30
CA LEU A 27 6.96 0.16 -4.70
C LEU A 27 7.88 -1.05 -4.86
N ALA A 28 7.84 -1.98 -3.88
CA ALA A 28 8.61 -3.22 -3.93
C ALA A 28 8.24 -4.04 -5.18
N THR A 29 6.94 -4.17 -5.46
CA THR A 29 6.45 -4.90 -6.63
C THR A 29 6.80 -4.19 -7.93
N ALA A 30 6.65 -2.87 -8.01
CA ALA A 30 7.09 -2.10 -9.16
C ALA A 30 8.60 -2.25 -9.42
N PHE A 31 9.41 -2.29 -8.36
CA PHE A 31 10.85 -2.54 -8.48
C PHE A 31 11.16 -3.94 -9.01
N VAL A 32 10.45 -4.98 -8.53
CA VAL A 32 10.58 -6.34 -9.06
C VAL A 32 10.15 -6.42 -10.53
N LEU A 33 9.05 -5.79 -10.91
CA LEU A 33 8.59 -5.71 -12.30
C LEU A 33 9.61 -5.01 -13.20
N ASN A 34 10.25 -3.95 -12.69
CA ASN A 34 11.28 -3.23 -13.43
C ASN A 34 12.55 -4.07 -13.58
N ARG A 35 12.96 -4.78 -12.52
CA ARG A 35 14.17 -5.63 -12.55
C ARG A 35 14.01 -6.85 -13.46
N THR A 36 12.80 -7.38 -13.57
CA THR A 36 12.48 -8.54 -14.41
C THR A 36 12.21 -8.16 -15.88
N GLY A 37 12.24 -6.86 -16.22
CA GLY A 37 11.92 -6.37 -17.57
C GLY A 37 10.42 -6.50 -17.94
N LEU A 38 9.58 -6.98 -17.02
CA LEU A 38 8.13 -7.05 -17.18
C LEU A 38 7.51 -5.65 -17.26
N SER A 39 8.17 -4.61 -16.74
CA SER A 39 7.76 -3.21 -16.90
C SER A 39 7.57 -2.80 -18.37
N GLY A 40 8.34 -3.38 -19.29
CA GLY A 40 8.25 -3.11 -20.73
C GLY A 40 7.01 -3.69 -21.43
N TRP A 41 6.27 -4.58 -20.77
CA TRP A 41 5.02 -5.15 -21.30
C TRP A 41 3.80 -4.28 -21.00
N PHE A 42 3.96 -3.27 -20.12
CA PHE A 42 2.88 -2.39 -19.75
C PHE A 42 2.90 -1.12 -20.60
N ALA A 43 1.81 -0.88 -21.34
CA ALA A 43 1.65 0.31 -22.16
C ALA A 43 1.67 1.61 -21.35
N ASN A 44 1.25 1.57 -20.08
CA ASN A 44 1.11 2.74 -19.20
C ASN A 44 1.61 2.46 -17.77
N PRO A 45 2.92 2.65 -17.49
CA PRO A 45 3.51 2.37 -16.18
C PRO A 45 2.84 3.08 -14.98
N PRO A 46 2.39 4.35 -15.07
CA PRO A 46 1.73 5.03 -13.94
C PRO A 46 0.41 4.36 -13.52
N TRP A 47 -0.37 3.85 -14.48
CA TRP A 47 -1.65 3.18 -14.21
C TRP A 47 -1.45 1.85 -13.49
N VAL A 48 -0.39 1.12 -13.84
CA VAL A 48 -0.01 -0.13 -13.17
C VAL A 48 0.39 0.14 -11.72
N PHE A 49 1.17 1.19 -11.49
CA PHE A 49 1.56 1.59 -10.15
C PHE A 49 0.35 2.00 -9.29
N MET A 50 -0.57 2.78 -9.86
CA MET A 50 -1.82 3.15 -9.20
C MET A 50 -2.66 1.92 -8.84
N ALA A 51 -2.78 0.95 -9.76
CA ALA A 51 -3.48 -0.29 -9.51
C ALA A 51 -2.82 -1.12 -8.39
N LEU A 52 -1.49 -1.21 -8.36
CA LEU A 52 -0.77 -1.88 -7.29
C LEU A 52 -1.04 -1.24 -5.93
N ILE A 53 -1.04 0.10 -5.84
CA ILE A 53 -1.40 0.80 -4.59
C ILE A 53 -2.81 0.41 -4.13
N VAL A 54 -3.80 0.46 -5.03
CA VAL A 54 -5.18 0.08 -4.70
C VAL A 54 -5.28 -1.36 -4.23
N ILE A 55 -4.62 -2.29 -4.93
CA ILE A 55 -4.58 -3.71 -4.56
C ILE A 55 -4.03 -3.90 -3.15
N TYR A 56 -2.86 -3.31 -2.85
CA TYR A 56 -2.24 -3.45 -1.54
C TYR A 56 -3.05 -2.77 -0.42
N VAL A 57 -3.62 -1.60 -0.67
CA VAL A 57 -4.48 -0.91 0.31
C VAL A 57 -5.74 -1.74 0.60
N CYS A 58 -6.40 -2.28 -0.43
CA CYS A 58 -7.56 -3.16 -0.25
C CYS A 58 -7.21 -4.45 0.49
N LEU A 59 -6.03 -5.03 0.25
CA LEU A 59 -5.55 -6.20 0.97
C LEU A 59 -5.24 -5.91 2.43
N LEU A 60 -4.73 -4.72 2.75
CA LEU A 60 -4.37 -4.31 4.10
C LEU A 60 -5.55 -3.75 4.91
N LEU A 61 -6.61 -3.29 4.24
CA LEU A 61 -7.80 -2.72 4.87
C LEU A 61 -8.41 -3.64 5.96
N PRO A 62 -8.64 -4.95 5.70
CA PRO A 62 -9.18 -5.86 6.70
C PRO A 62 -8.28 -5.99 7.93
N PHE A 63 -6.96 -5.98 7.75
CA PHE A 63 -6.01 -6.09 8.86
C PHE A 63 -6.02 -4.86 9.75
N GLY A 64 -6.14 -3.65 9.17
CA GLY A 64 -6.25 -2.42 9.94
C GLY A 64 -7.63 -2.17 10.55
N MET A 65 -8.65 -2.93 10.16
CA MET A 65 -10.00 -2.88 10.73
C MET A 65 -10.25 -3.97 11.79
N VAL A 66 -9.40 -5.02 11.83
CA VAL A 66 -9.54 -6.18 12.74
C VAL A 66 -8.62 -6.09 13.96
N LEU A 67 -7.53 -5.30 13.90
CA LEU A 67 -6.60 -5.00 15.01
C LEU A 67 -7.07 -3.80 15.84
#